data_AF-C6HXW8-F1
#
_entry.id   AF-C6HXW8-F1
#
_cell.length_a   1.000
_cell.length_b   1.000
_cell.length_c   1.000
_cell.angle_alpha   90.00
_cell.angle_beta   90.00
_cell.angle_gamma   90.00
#
_symmetry.space_group_name_H-M   'P 1'
#
loop_
_entity.id
_entity.type
_entity.pdbx_description
1 polymer ?
#
loop_
_entity_poly.entity_id
_entity_poly.type
_entity_poly.pdbx_seq_one_letter_code
_entity_poly.pdbx_strand_id
1 'polypeptide(L)'
;MHLEDQAGDVLKKFRYGRKLSLKATADAAKISTDQLRSFESGEIAPQPNDLMRLGMVLGFDGVAMASLHLHPTPPPAVHLSPKVLPVDMSYGGYAVRCSLILHPDNPKRALLVDTGGGEGLPQRLAHEGVVLEGILLTHGHDDHGGGWKELLSSKMTGESFPVLLAREDRSLLEGSDTGSAPFMDPGEGCRLLEKKGWNVRALAAPGHTRGSVAYLSEGTLFVGDTLFCGSAGRAWTPEDFPEQLSSIRHILSVLPDETVLIPGHGPITTVGYERTVNPFVRTMAPSLS
;
A
#
# COMPACT_ATOMS: atom_id res chain seq x y z
N MET A 1 -17.31 -9.19 1.55
CA MET A 1 -16.24 -8.17 1.40
C MET A 1 -15.04 -8.90 0.83
N HIS A 2 -14.38 -8.35 -0.19
CA HIS A 2 -13.14 -8.91 -0.72
C HIS A 2 -11.98 -8.05 -0.21
N LEU A 3 -11.35 -8.49 0.88
CA LEU A 3 -10.05 -7.98 1.30
C LEU A 3 -9.00 -8.37 0.27
N GLU A 4 -7.90 -7.63 0.22
CA GLU A 4 -6.74 -8.01 -0.59
C GLU A 4 -6.18 -9.35 -0.11
N ASP A 5 -5.85 -9.40 1.17
CA ASP A 5 -5.25 -10.57 1.80
C ASP A 5 -6.30 -11.39 2.55
N GLN A 6 -6.17 -12.71 2.44
CA GLN A 6 -6.84 -13.64 3.35
C GLN A 6 -5.99 -13.88 4.59
N ALA A 7 -6.56 -14.57 5.57
CA ALA A 7 -5.85 -14.87 6.81
C ALA A 7 -4.51 -15.59 6.58
N GLY A 8 -4.46 -16.49 5.59
CA GLY A 8 -3.25 -17.21 5.20
C GLY A 8 -2.11 -16.29 4.73
N ASP A 9 -2.43 -15.26 3.94
CA ASP A 9 -1.44 -14.30 3.44
C ASP A 9 -0.83 -13.49 4.58
N VAL A 10 -1.67 -13.01 5.51
CA VAL A 10 -1.21 -12.29 6.70
C VAL A 10 -0.34 -13.19 7.58
N LEU A 11 -0.75 -14.43 7.85
CA LEU A 11 0.04 -15.41 8.60
C LEU A 11 1.44 -15.59 7.97
N LYS A 12 1.48 -15.77 6.66
CA LYS A 12 2.72 -15.92 5.89
C LYS A 12 3.61 -14.69 5.97
N LYS A 13 3.04 -13.48 5.87
CA LYS A 13 3.77 -12.19 6.00
C LYS A 13 4.38 -12.04 7.39
N PHE A 14 3.61 -12.30 8.45
CA PHE A 14 4.13 -12.29 9.81
C PHE A 14 5.22 -13.35 10.03
N ARG A 15 4.99 -14.60 9.63
CA ARG A 15 5.98 -15.66 9.78
C ARG A 15 7.28 -15.32 9.05
N TYR A 16 7.18 -14.81 7.83
CA TYR A 16 8.32 -14.33 7.06
C TYR A 16 9.07 -13.22 7.81
N GLY A 17 8.38 -12.16 8.24
CA GLY A 17 8.96 -11.04 8.97
C GLY A 17 9.59 -11.42 10.31
N ARG A 18 9.06 -12.44 11.00
CA ARG A 18 9.63 -13.00 12.24
C ARG A 18 10.76 -13.98 12.02
N LYS A 19 11.10 -14.31 10.76
CA LYS A 19 12.13 -15.30 10.40
C LYS A 19 11.87 -16.69 10.99
N LEU A 20 10.60 -17.06 11.17
CA LEU A 20 10.22 -18.36 11.73
C LEU A 20 10.01 -19.38 10.60
N SER A 21 10.53 -20.59 10.82
CA SER A 21 10.21 -21.72 9.92
C SER A 21 8.78 -22.18 10.13
N LEU A 22 8.19 -22.85 9.13
CA LEU A 22 6.87 -23.48 9.26
C LEU A 22 6.84 -24.44 10.46
N LYS A 23 7.87 -25.28 10.61
CA LYS A 23 7.97 -26.25 11.71
C LYS A 23 8.01 -25.55 13.07
N ALA A 24 8.90 -24.59 13.27
CA ALA A 24 9.02 -23.89 14.55
C ALA A 24 7.73 -23.14 14.92
N THR A 25 7.07 -22.53 13.93
CA THR A 25 5.79 -21.84 14.15
C THR A 25 4.69 -22.82 14.54
N ALA A 26 4.58 -23.95 13.83
CA ALA A 26 3.57 -24.97 14.08
C ALA A 26 3.77 -25.64 15.45
N ASP A 27 5.01 -26.00 15.79
CA ASP A 27 5.36 -26.58 17.10
C ASP A 27 4.97 -25.63 18.24
N ALA A 28 5.33 -24.35 18.13
CA ALA A 28 4.98 -23.33 19.14
C ALA A 28 3.46 -23.06 19.24
N ALA A 29 2.75 -23.09 18.10
CA ALA A 29 1.30 -22.91 18.05
C ALA A 29 0.51 -24.19 18.38
N LYS A 30 1.20 -25.32 18.63
CA LYS A 30 0.60 -26.64 18.91
C LYS A 30 -0.37 -27.10 17.81
N ILE A 31 0.06 -26.93 16.56
CA ILE A 31 -0.62 -27.42 15.35
C ILE A 31 0.36 -28.22 14.49
N SER A 32 -0.11 -28.97 13.49
CA SER A 32 0.81 -29.67 12.59
C SER A 32 1.43 -28.71 11.56
N THR A 33 2.63 -29.05 11.07
CA THR A 33 3.28 -28.27 9.99
C THR A 33 2.44 -28.27 8.71
N ASP A 34 1.75 -29.38 8.40
CA ASP A 34 0.87 -29.48 7.24
C ASP A 34 -0.38 -28.60 7.41
N GLN A 35 -0.95 -28.55 8.61
CA GLN A 35 -2.08 -27.66 8.91
C GLN A 35 -1.70 -26.18 8.69
N LEU A 36 -0.54 -25.74 9.20
CA LEU A 36 -0.06 -24.38 8.95
C LEU A 36 0.21 -24.12 7.47
N ARG A 37 0.75 -25.10 6.73
CA ARG A 37 0.96 -24.98 5.29
C ARG A 37 -0.34 -24.81 4.53
N SER A 38 -1.38 -25.58 4.87
CA SER A 38 -2.72 -25.46 4.27
C SER A 38 -3.39 -24.12 4.62
N PHE A 39 -3.10 -23.55 5.80
CA PHE A 39 -3.54 -22.19 6.13
C PHE A 39 -2.86 -21.14 5.25
N GLU A 40 -1.53 -21.18 5.13
CA GLU A 40 -0.76 -20.20 4.34
C GLU A 40 -0.95 -20.31 2.83
N SER A 41 -1.41 -21.47 2.32
CA SER A 41 -1.79 -21.64 0.92
C SER A 41 -3.24 -21.25 0.62
N GLY A 42 -4.05 -21.00 1.66
CA GLY A 42 -5.49 -20.77 1.51
C GLY A 42 -6.31 -22.03 1.23
N GLU A 43 -5.71 -23.22 1.30
CA GLU A 43 -6.43 -24.50 1.12
C GLU A 43 -7.45 -24.73 2.22
N ILE A 44 -7.11 -24.36 3.47
CA ILE A 44 -7.99 -24.47 4.63
C ILE A 44 -7.99 -23.12 5.36
N ALA A 45 -9.18 -22.64 5.76
CA ALA A 45 -9.28 -21.46 6.59
C ALA A 45 -8.95 -21.78 8.07
N PRO A 46 -8.07 -21.01 8.73
CA PRO A 46 -7.81 -21.18 10.16
C PRO A 46 -9.04 -20.85 10.99
N GLN A 47 -9.28 -21.60 12.07
CA GLN A 47 -10.38 -21.35 13.00
C GLN A 47 -9.98 -20.30 14.05
N PRO A 48 -10.92 -19.71 14.81
CA PRO A 48 -10.60 -18.69 15.81
C PRO A 48 -9.52 -19.11 16.81
N ASN A 49 -9.58 -20.36 17.29
CA ASN A 49 -8.58 -20.91 18.21
C ASN A 49 -7.19 -21.04 17.57
N ASP A 50 -7.11 -21.34 16.27
CA ASP A 50 -5.85 -21.39 15.53
C ASP A 50 -5.23 -19.99 15.45
N LEU A 51 -6.04 -18.99 15.11
CA LEU A 51 -5.61 -17.59 15.01
C LEU A 51 -5.16 -17.01 16.35
N MET A 52 -5.80 -17.39 17.46
CA MET A 52 -5.35 -17.01 18.81
C MET A 52 -3.96 -17.59 19.13
N ARG A 53 -3.74 -18.89 18.86
CA ARG A 53 -2.43 -19.54 19.12
C ARG A 53 -1.35 -18.99 18.21
N LEU A 54 -1.63 -18.85 16.92
CA LEU A 54 -0.70 -18.27 15.95
C LEU A 54 -0.40 -16.81 16.26
N GLY A 55 -1.38 -16.03 16.73
CA GLY A 55 -1.19 -14.65 17.16
C GLY A 55 -0.23 -14.50 18.33
N MET A 56 -0.28 -15.42 19.30
CA MET A 56 0.69 -15.46 20.41
C MET A 56 2.12 -15.72 19.92
N VAL A 57 2.29 -16.62 18.95
CA VAL A 57 3.60 -16.98 18.39
C VAL A 57 4.15 -15.89 17.46
N LEU A 58 3.30 -15.35 16.59
CA LEU A 58 3.68 -14.41 15.53
C LEU A 58 3.59 -12.93 15.98
N GLY A 59 2.99 -12.68 17.14
CA GLY A 59 2.89 -11.37 17.78
C GLY A 59 1.86 -10.45 17.12
N PHE A 60 0.65 -10.97 16.85
CA PHE A 60 -0.53 -10.21 16.46
C PHE A 60 -1.74 -10.59 17.31
N ASP A 61 -2.73 -9.72 17.39
CA ASP A 61 -3.99 -9.97 18.08
C ASP A 61 -4.86 -10.98 17.31
N GLY A 62 -4.88 -12.23 17.77
CA GLY A 62 -5.65 -13.30 17.15
C GLY A 62 -7.17 -13.10 17.20
N VAL A 63 -7.70 -12.33 18.15
CA VAL A 63 -9.14 -12.03 18.23
C VAL A 63 -9.53 -11.03 17.14
N ALA A 64 -8.71 -9.99 16.96
CA ALA A 64 -8.91 -9.04 15.86
C ALA A 64 -8.77 -9.74 14.50
N MET A 65 -7.76 -10.59 14.33
CA MET A 65 -7.55 -11.39 13.13
C MET A 65 -8.75 -12.29 12.80
N ALA A 66 -9.30 -12.99 13.81
CA ALA A 66 -10.48 -13.82 13.64
C ALA A 66 -11.72 -12.99 13.27
N SER A 67 -11.92 -11.85 13.94
CA SER A 67 -13.04 -10.95 13.66
C SER A 67 -12.98 -10.43 12.22
N LEU A 68 -11.80 -10.00 11.78
CA LEU A 68 -11.59 -9.44 10.45
C LEU A 68 -11.85 -10.47 9.34
N HIS A 69 -11.34 -11.70 9.46
CA HIS A 69 -11.39 -12.68 8.36
C HIS A 69 -12.56 -13.66 8.42
N LEU A 70 -13.09 -13.97 9.60
CA LEU A 70 -14.19 -14.94 9.76
C LEU A 70 -15.55 -14.25 9.93
N HIS A 71 -15.55 -13.00 10.39
CA HIS A 71 -16.76 -12.19 10.59
C HIS A 71 -16.59 -10.76 10.03
N PRO A 72 -16.22 -10.61 8.74
CA PRO A 72 -15.85 -9.33 8.18
C PRO A 72 -16.99 -8.32 8.23
N THR A 73 -16.81 -7.24 9.00
CA THR A 73 -17.63 -6.04 8.87
C THR A 73 -17.12 -5.23 7.69
N PRO A 74 -17.96 -4.81 6.71
CA PRO A 74 -17.51 -4.01 5.58
C PRO A 74 -16.69 -2.79 6.05
N PRO A 75 -15.68 -2.35 5.28
CA PRO A 75 -14.97 -1.13 5.63
C PRO A 75 -15.97 0.02 5.66
N PRO A 76 -15.69 1.08 6.43
CA PRO A 76 -16.60 2.20 6.54
C PRO A 76 -16.88 2.76 5.15
N ALA A 77 -18.12 3.19 4.91
CA ALA A 77 -18.45 3.95 3.71
C ALA A 77 -17.61 5.23 3.72
N VAL A 78 -16.65 5.31 2.80
CA VAL A 78 -15.75 6.46 2.68
C VAL A 78 -16.35 7.50 1.76
N HIS A 79 -16.26 8.76 2.17
CA HIS A 79 -16.56 9.89 1.32
C HIS A 79 -15.24 10.43 0.79
N LEU A 80 -14.93 10.10 -0.46
CA LEU A 80 -13.75 10.66 -1.12
C LEU A 80 -13.99 12.13 -1.45
N SER A 81 -12.91 12.92 -1.36
CA SER A 81 -12.92 14.28 -1.93
C SER A 81 -13.30 14.21 -3.41
N PRO A 82 -14.14 15.12 -3.93
CA PRO A 82 -14.48 15.16 -5.36
C PRO A 82 -13.27 15.45 -6.27
N LYS A 83 -12.13 15.80 -5.67
CA LYS A 83 -10.85 16.00 -6.37
C LYS A 83 -9.99 14.74 -6.41
N VAL A 84 -10.42 13.62 -5.83
CA VAL A 84 -9.69 12.35 -5.85
C VAL A 84 -10.48 11.37 -6.70
N LEU A 85 -9.87 10.90 -7.79
CA LEU A 85 -10.46 9.91 -8.70
C LEU A 85 -9.59 8.65 -8.71
N PRO A 86 -10.02 7.58 -8.01
CA PRO A 86 -9.37 6.28 -8.12
C PRO A 86 -9.46 5.72 -9.55
N VAL A 87 -8.36 5.19 -10.04
CA VAL A 87 -8.25 4.56 -11.37
C VAL A 87 -7.67 3.16 -11.20
N ASP A 88 -8.55 2.17 -11.16
CA ASP A 88 -8.13 0.77 -11.04
C ASP A 88 -7.62 0.25 -12.41
N MET A 89 -6.40 -0.25 -12.43
CA MET A 89 -5.73 -0.93 -13.54
C MET A 89 -5.62 -2.44 -13.24
N SER A 90 -5.29 -3.23 -14.25
CA SER A 90 -5.02 -4.66 -14.09
C SER A 90 -3.55 -4.94 -14.35
N TYR A 91 -2.91 -5.72 -13.49
CA TYR A 91 -1.54 -6.20 -13.67
C TYR A 91 -1.47 -7.68 -13.30
N GLY A 92 -1.10 -8.54 -14.26
CA GLY A 92 -1.02 -9.99 -14.02
C GLY A 92 -2.33 -10.65 -13.53
N GLY A 93 -3.48 -10.03 -13.79
CA GLY A 93 -4.79 -10.48 -13.30
C GLY A 93 -5.20 -9.92 -11.93
N TYR A 94 -4.34 -9.14 -11.27
CA TYR A 94 -4.63 -8.44 -10.03
C TYR A 94 -5.04 -7.00 -10.30
N ALA A 95 -5.98 -6.49 -9.51
CA ALA A 95 -6.33 -5.08 -9.55
C ALA A 95 -5.27 -4.27 -8.81
N VAL A 96 -4.75 -3.23 -9.45
CA VAL A 96 -3.84 -2.25 -8.85
C VAL A 96 -4.42 -0.86 -9.02
N ARG A 97 -4.38 -0.06 -7.96
CA ARG A 97 -5.02 1.24 -7.90
C ARG A 97 -4.02 2.34 -8.16
N CYS A 98 -4.24 3.04 -9.27
CA CYS A 98 -3.71 4.38 -9.47
C CYS A 98 -4.75 5.39 -8.94
N SER A 99 -4.38 6.67 -8.87
CA SER A 99 -5.34 7.72 -8.52
C SER A 99 -4.97 9.07 -9.12
N LEU A 100 -5.95 9.79 -9.64
CA LEU A 100 -5.80 11.20 -9.98
C LEU A 100 -6.14 12.07 -8.78
N ILE A 101 -5.30 13.06 -8.53
CA ILE A 101 -5.60 14.21 -7.67
C ILE A 101 -5.83 15.40 -8.60
N LEU A 102 -7.04 15.93 -8.65
CA LEU A 102 -7.42 17.07 -9.46
C LEU A 102 -6.98 18.38 -8.80
N HIS A 103 -6.50 19.33 -9.60
CA HIS A 103 -6.03 20.61 -9.08
C HIS A 103 -7.20 21.40 -8.46
N PRO A 104 -7.03 21.98 -7.26
CA PRO A 104 -8.10 22.69 -6.55
C PRO A 104 -8.83 23.75 -7.40
N ASP A 105 -8.08 24.53 -8.18
CA ASP A 105 -8.62 25.63 -9.00
C ASP A 105 -8.93 25.25 -10.46
N ASN A 106 -8.51 24.07 -10.93
CA ASN A 106 -8.69 23.67 -12.33
C ASN A 106 -8.76 22.15 -12.47
N PRO A 107 -9.94 21.55 -12.55
CA PRO A 107 -10.09 20.10 -12.60
C PRO A 107 -9.54 19.44 -13.87
N LYS A 108 -9.11 20.23 -14.87
CA LYS A 108 -8.38 19.71 -16.04
C LYS A 108 -6.89 19.52 -15.79
N ARG A 109 -6.36 19.90 -14.64
CA ARG A 109 -4.98 19.64 -14.22
C ARG A 109 -5.02 18.53 -13.18
N ALA A 110 -4.12 17.56 -13.27
CA ALA A 110 -4.08 16.42 -12.35
C ALA A 110 -2.65 16.04 -11.95
N LEU A 111 -2.49 15.53 -10.74
CA LEU A 111 -1.36 14.68 -10.36
C LEU A 111 -1.81 13.23 -10.44
N LEU A 112 -0.90 12.35 -10.82
CA LEU A 112 -1.16 10.91 -10.84
C LEU A 112 -0.36 10.23 -9.74
N VAL A 113 -1.04 9.51 -8.85
CA VAL A 113 -0.42 8.62 -7.86
C VAL A 113 -0.41 7.21 -8.40
N ASP A 114 0.78 6.63 -8.52
CA ASP A 114 1.06 5.35 -9.18
C ASP A 114 0.56 5.27 -10.65
N THR A 115 1.15 4.39 -11.43
CA THR A 115 0.96 4.29 -12.89
C THR A 115 0.56 2.90 -13.36
N GLY A 116 0.40 1.94 -12.44
CA GLY A 116 0.16 0.56 -12.84
C GLY A 116 1.40 -0.05 -13.51
N GLY A 117 1.22 -1.24 -14.09
CA GLY A 117 2.25 -1.92 -14.89
C GLY A 117 2.49 -1.41 -16.31
N GLY A 118 1.85 -0.31 -16.71
CA GLY A 118 2.15 0.34 -18.00
C GLY A 118 1.45 -0.22 -19.24
N GLU A 119 0.40 -1.01 -19.10
CA GLU A 119 -0.47 -1.36 -20.24
C GLU A 119 -1.81 -0.60 -20.15
N GLY A 120 -2.05 0.31 -21.09
CA GLY A 120 -3.36 0.91 -21.31
C GLY A 120 -3.68 2.13 -20.44
N LEU A 121 -2.72 2.63 -19.64
CA LEU A 121 -2.98 3.73 -18.72
C LEU A 121 -3.33 5.04 -19.45
N PRO A 122 -2.59 5.52 -20.48
CA PRO A 122 -2.97 6.72 -21.21
C PRO A 122 -4.38 6.63 -21.81
N GLN A 123 -4.76 5.46 -22.32
CA GLN A 123 -6.08 5.21 -22.90
C GLN A 123 -7.17 5.24 -21.82
N ARG A 124 -6.88 4.70 -20.63
CA ARG A 124 -7.78 4.79 -19.48
C ARG A 124 -7.96 6.23 -19.02
N LEU A 125 -6.88 7.00 -18.94
CA LEU A 125 -6.91 8.40 -18.50
C LEU A 125 -7.44 9.36 -19.57
N ALA A 126 -7.45 8.98 -20.85
CA ALA A 126 -7.87 9.86 -21.95
C ALA A 126 -9.31 10.37 -21.78
N HIS A 127 -10.20 9.58 -21.18
CA HIS A 127 -11.59 9.94 -20.93
C HIS A 127 -11.77 11.00 -19.82
N GLU A 128 -10.77 11.17 -18.95
CA GLU A 128 -10.80 12.15 -17.85
C GLU A 128 -10.53 13.58 -18.34
N GLY A 129 -9.95 13.74 -19.53
CA GLY A 129 -9.72 15.07 -20.15
C GLY A 129 -8.75 15.95 -19.35
N VAL A 130 -7.85 15.34 -18.57
CA VAL A 130 -6.86 16.01 -17.72
C VAL A 130 -5.49 16.11 -18.40
N VAL A 131 -4.74 17.14 -18.02
CA VAL A 131 -3.30 17.29 -18.25
C VAL A 131 -2.60 16.95 -16.94
N LEU A 132 -1.71 15.97 -17.00
CA LEU A 132 -0.92 15.54 -15.86
C LEU A 132 0.24 16.52 -15.64
N GLU A 133 0.43 16.94 -14.39
CA GLU A 133 1.51 17.86 -13.98
C GLU A 133 2.60 17.19 -13.14
N GLY A 134 2.44 15.92 -12.80
CA GLY A 134 3.45 15.10 -12.15
C GLY A 134 2.96 13.68 -11.86
N ILE A 135 3.91 12.78 -11.65
CA ILE A 135 3.67 11.39 -11.18
C ILE A 135 4.23 11.28 -9.77
N LEU A 136 3.46 10.69 -8.86
CA LEU A 136 3.81 10.46 -7.47
C LEU A 136 3.84 8.96 -7.26
N LEU A 137 5.01 8.35 -7.34
CA LEU A 137 5.16 6.91 -7.14
C LEU A 137 5.29 6.61 -5.67
N THR A 138 4.45 5.73 -5.15
CA THR A 138 4.49 5.27 -3.77
C THR A 138 5.73 4.41 -3.54
N HIS A 139 6.11 3.59 -4.52
CA HIS A 139 7.31 2.78 -4.52
C HIS A 139 7.65 2.31 -5.95
N GLY A 140 8.79 1.62 -6.10
CA GLY A 140 9.36 1.28 -7.40
C GLY A 140 8.96 -0.08 -8.00
N HIS A 141 8.00 -0.83 -7.44
CA HIS A 141 7.58 -2.09 -8.07
C HIS A 141 6.88 -1.86 -9.41
N ASP A 142 6.99 -2.83 -10.31
CA ASP A 142 6.51 -2.72 -11.69
C ASP A 142 5.00 -2.47 -11.77
N ASP A 143 4.20 -3.11 -10.92
CA ASP A 143 2.76 -2.92 -10.88
C ASP A 143 2.32 -1.55 -10.35
N HIS A 144 3.23 -0.78 -9.76
CA HIS A 144 2.98 0.59 -9.28
C HIS A 144 3.63 1.66 -10.13
N GLY A 145 4.86 1.44 -10.57
CA GLY A 145 5.62 2.43 -11.32
C GLY A 145 5.76 2.14 -12.80
N GLY A 146 5.53 0.90 -13.27
CA GLY A 146 5.88 0.43 -14.62
C GLY A 146 5.37 1.30 -15.77
N GLY A 147 4.22 1.97 -15.61
CA GLY A 147 3.63 2.85 -16.62
C GLY A 147 4.27 4.24 -16.77
N TRP A 148 5.28 4.59 -15.98
CA TRP A 148 5.83 5.95 -15.95
C TRP A 148 6.37 6.42 -17.31
N LYS A 149 7.05 5.54 -18.07
CA LYS A 149 7.62 5.88 -19.38
C LYS A 149 6.56 6.11 -20.45
N GLU A 150 5.51 5.29 -20.44
CA GLU A 150 4.43 5.41 -21.42
C GLU A 150 3.80 6.81 -21.32
N LEU A 151 3.61 7.31 -20.09
CA LEU A 151 3.09 8.65 -19.85
C LEU A 151 4.02 9.76 -20.33
N LEU A 152 5.34 9.65 -20.13
CA LEU A 152 6.29 10.66 -20.60
C LEU A 152 6.31 10.82 -22.12
N SER A 153 6.04 9.75 -22.86
CA SER A 153 5.92 9.78 -24.32
C SER A 153 4.52 10.17 -24.81
N SER A 154 3.55 10.29 -23.91
CA SER A 154 2.18 10.68 -24.23
C SER A 154 2.02 12.21 -24.35
N LYS A 155 0.93 12.65 -24.99
CA LYS A 155 0.53 14.07 -25.04
C LYS A 155 -0.19 14.55 -23.76
N MET A 156 -0.20 13.73 -22.70
CA MET A 156 -0.95 14.03 -21.48
C MET A 156 -0.13 14.82 -20.46
N THR A 157 1.17 15.03 -20.68
CA THR A 157 2.08 15.67 -19.72
C THR A 157 2.24 17.17 -19.99
N GLY A 158 2.32 17.96 -18.92
CA GLY A 158 2.63 19.39 -18.99
C GLY A 158 4.13 19.69 -19.19
N GLU A 159 4.48 20.96 -19.43
CA GLU A 159 5.87 21.40 -19.72
C GLU A 159 6.89 21.14 -18.60
N SER A 160 6.44 21.05 -17.35
CA SER A 160 7.26 20.75 -16.17
C SER A 160 6.62 19.62 -15.37
N PHE A 161 7.09 18.40 -15.64
CA PHE A 161 6.49 17.14 -15.21
C PHE A 161 7.47 16.30 -14.39
N PRO A 162 7.52 16.46 -13.05
CA PRO A 162 8.38 15.65 -12.20
C PRO A 162 7.80 14.24 -12.00
N VAL A 163 8.68 13.26 -11.91
CA VAL A 163 8.34 11.91 -11.42
C VAL A 163 8.92 11.78 -10.02
N LEU A 164 8.06 11.73 -9.00
CA LEU A 164 8.48 11.64 -7.62
C LEU A 164 8.70 10.18 -7.26
N LEU A 165 9.93 9.84 -6.91
CA LEU A 165 10.31 8.50 -6.47
C LEU A 165 11.53 8.60 -5.56
N ALA A 166 11.44 7.96 -4.39
CA ALA A 166 12.55 7.87 -3.47
C ALA A 166 13.77 7.23 -4.14
N ARG A 167 14.96 7.71 -3.82
CA ARG A 167 16.19 7.28 -4.47
C ARG A 167 16.43 5.78 -4.32
N GLU A 168 16.08 5.25 -3.16
CA GLU A 168 16.24 3.85 -2.74
C GLU A 168 15.44 2.88 -3.62
N ASP A 169 14.38 3.36 -4.27
CA ASP A 169 13.51 2.56 -5.12
C ASP A 169 13.75 2.77 -6.62
N ARG A 170 14.62 3.73 -7.01
CA ARG A 170 14.86 4.02 -8.43
C ARG A 170 15.33 2.80 -9.20
N SER A 171 16.22 2.00 -8.62
CA SER A 171 16.74 0.79 -9.24
C SER A 171 15.71 -0.34 -9.40
N LEU A 172 14.53 -0.21 -8.78
CA LEU A 172 13.44 -1.17 -8.97
C LEU A 172 12.70 -0.91 -10.28
N LEU A 173 12.76 0.32 -10.83
CA LEU A 173 12.11 0.65 -12.09
C LEU A 173 13.03 0.40 -13.28
N GLU A 174 12.50 -0.30 -14.27
CA GLU A 174 13.21 -0.50 -15.51
C GLU A 174 13.56 0.86 -16.17
N GLY A 175 14.82 1.00 -16.59
CA GLY A 175 15.32 2.18 -17.31
C GLY A 175 15.41 3.47 -16.48
N SER A 176 15.31 3.37 -15.15
CA SER A 176 15.60 4.48 -14.24
C SER A 176 17.00 5.09 -14.45
N ASP A 177 17.95 4.24 -14.85
CA ASP A 177 19.37 4.58 -14.97
C ASP A 177 19.72 5.26 -16.30
N THR A 178 18.74 5.45 -17.18
CA THR A 178 18.94 6.04 -18.52
C THR A 178 19.15 7.56 -18.49
N GLY A 179 19.07 8.20 -17.31
CA GLY A 179 19.27 9.65 -17.12
C GLY A 179 18.22 10.55 -17.79
N SER A 180 17.23 9.96 -18.44
CA SER A 180 16.19 10.64 -19.24
C SER A 180 14.94 11.00 -18.43
N ALA A 181 14.77 10.40 -17.24
CA ALA A 181 13.61 10.57 -16.41
C ALA A 181 13.78 11.74 -15.43
N PRO A 182 12.79 12.62 -15.28
CA PRO A 182 12.84 13.75 -14.35
C PRO A 182 12.56 13.29 -12.91
N PHE A 183 13.30 12.29 -12.42
CA PHE A 183 13.13 11.78 -11.06
C PHE A 183 13.54 12.81 -10.02
N MET A 184 12.63 13.09 -9.10
CA MET A 184 12.84 14.02 -7.99
C MET A 184 12.58 13.32 -6.67
N ASP A 185 13.26 13.76 -5.62
CA ASP A 185 12.94 13.35 -4.26
C ASP A 185 11.46 13.70 -3.95
N PRO A 186 10.68 12.80 -3.35
CA PRO A 186 9.27 13.05 -3.06
C PRO A 186 9.02 14.29 -2.20
N GLY A 187 9.87 14.58 -1.21
CA GLY A 187 9.72 15.76 -0.37
C GLY A 187 10.03 17.06 -1.11
N GLU A 188 11.09 17.08 -1.93
CA GLU A 188 11.41 18.21 -2.80
C GLU A 188 10.32 18.46 -3.86
N GLY A 189 9.86 17.38 -4.49
CA GLY A 189 8.80 17.42 -5.49
C GLY A 189 7.49 17.94 -4.97
N CYS A 190 7.06 17.48 -3.79
CA CYS A 190 5.85 18.02 -3.15
C CYS A 190 5.98 19.53 -2.90
N ARG A 191 7.12 20.02 -2.40
CA ARG A 191 7.36 21.48 -2.23
C ARG A 191 7.34 22.26 -3.55
N LEU A 192 7.79 21.66 -4.65
CA LEU A 192 7.69 22.25 -5.98
C LEU A 192 6.23 22.33 -6.44
N LEU A 193 5.46 21.26 -6.24
CA LEU A 193 4.05 21.19 -6.59
C LEU A 193 3.20 22.16 -5.73
N GLU A 194 3.52 22.33 -4.44
CA GLU A 194 2.88 23.33 -3.57
C GLU A 194 2.99 24.75 -4.12
N LYS A 195 4.16 25.13 -4.67
CA LYS A 195 4.34 26.44 -5.34
C LYS A 195 3.47 26.60 -6.59
N LYS A 196 2.97 25.51 -7.17
CA LYS A 196 2.06 25.47 -8.33
C LYS A 196 0.57 25.37 -7.94
N GLY A 197 0.25 25.46 -6.64
CA GLY A 197 -1.14 25.44 -6.13
C GLY A 197 -1.64 24.07 -5.67
N TRP A 198 -0.77 23.05 -5.65
CA TRP A 198 -1.12 21.72 -5.17
C TRP A 198 -1.07 21.63 -3.63
N ASN A 199 -1.99 20.90 -3.02
CA ASN A 199 -1.91 20.54 -1.60
C ASN A 199 -1.51 19.08 -1.47
N VAL A 200 -0.21 18.79 -1.47
CA VAL A 200 0.30 17.42 -1.42
C VAL A 200 1.55 17.34 -0.55
N ARG A 201 1.63 16.31 0.29
CA ARG A 201 2.77 16.06 1.17
C ARG A 201 3.24 14.62 1.08
N ALA A 202 4.54 14.40 1.06
CA ALA A 202 5.15 13.07 1.13
C ALA A 202 5.43 12.68 2.59
N LEU A 203 5.07 11.45 2.96
CA LEU A 203 5.40 10.81 4.23
C LEU A 203 6.25 9.58 3.92
N ALA A 204 7.46 9.51 4.49
CA ALA A 204 8.27 8.30 4.38
C ALA A 204 7.55 7.12 5.06
N ALA A 205 7.51 5.99 4.37
CA ALA A 205 6.79 4.80 4.80
C ALA A 205 7.61 3.51 4.54
N PRO A 206 8.92 3.47 4.86
CA PRO A 206 9.77 2.34 4.53
C PRO A 206 9.27 1.04 5.18
N GLY A 207 9.53 -0.07 4.50
CA GLY A 207 9.23 -1.42 4.99
C GLY A 207 8.86 -2.38 3.88
N HIS A 208 7.84 -2.07 3.07
CA HIS A 208 7.50 -2.86 1.88
C HIS A 208 8.60 -2.77 0.81
N THR A 209 9.06 -1.55 0.55
CA THR A 209 10.36 -1.24 -0.04
C THR A 209 11.09 -0.26 0.87
N ARG A 210 12.39 -0.05 0.66
CA ARG A 210 13.16 0.93 1.44
C ARG A 210 12.81 2.38 1.10
N GLY A 211 12.38 2.62 -0.13
CA GLY A 211 11.96 3.91 -0.64
C GLY A 211 10.44 4.13 -0.62
N SER A 212 9.66 3.28 0.06
CA SER A 212 8.20 3.43 0.13
C SER A 212 7.81 4.80 0.72
N VAL A 213 6.86 5.47 0.07
CA VAL A 213 6.31 6.79 0.42
C VAL A 213 4.79 6.76 0.32
N ALA A 214 4.14 7.41 1.28
CA ALA A 214 2.72 7.72 1.22
C ALA A 214 2.51 9.20 0.90
N TYR A 215 1.50 9.53 0.09
CA TYR A 215 1.18 10.91 -0.27
C TYR A 215 -0.13 11.35 0.35
N LEU A 216 -0.13 12.46 1.07
CA LEU A 216 -1.33 13.03 1.70
C LEU A 216 -1.82 14.23 0.88
N SER A 217 -3.07 14.17 0.44
CA SER A 217 -3.74 15.25 -0.28
C SER A 217 -5.25 15.18 -0.07
N GLU A 218 -5.93 16.32 0.04
CA GLU A 218 -7.41 16.39 0.07
C GLU A 218 -8.07 15.44 1.09
N GLY A 219 -7.50 15.31 2.30
CA GLY A 219 -8.01 14.42 3.37
C GLY A 219 -7.79 12.92 3.11
N THR A 220 -7.03 12.59 2.08
CA THR A 220 -6.77 11.22 1.61
C THR A 220 -5.27 10.93 1.61
N LEU A 221 -4.87 9.79 2.18
CA LEU A 221 -3.51 9.28 2.12
C LEU A 221 -3.45 8.12 1.14
N PHE A 222 -2.65 8.27 0.09
CA PHE A 222 -2.32 7.20 -0.85
C PHE A 222 -1.12 6.44 -0.29
N VAL A 223 -1.33 5.17 0.10
CA VAL A 223 -0.36 4.42 0.92
C VAL A 223 0.39 3.33 0.15
N GLY A 224 0.06 3.11 -1.11
CA GLY A 224 0.61 2.02 -1.92
C GLY A 224 0.50 0.69 -1.15
N ASP A 225 1.63 0.02 -1.03
CA ASP A 225 1.75 -1.29 -0.37
C ASP A 225 2.23 -1.22 1.09
N THR A 226 2.32 -0.01 1.64
CA THR A 226 2.62 0.18 3.07
C THR A 226 1.52 -0.44 3.93
N LEU A 227 0.26 -0.26 3.54
CA LEU A 227 -0.91 -0.65 4.32
C LEU A 227 -2.08 -0.96 3.39
N PHE A 228 -2.78 -2.06 3.67
CA PHE A 228 -4.03 -2.44 3.01
C PHE A 228 -5.17 -2.42 4.01
N CYS A 229 -6.41 -2.47 3.53
CA CYS A 229 -7.55 -2.68 4.41
C CYS A 229 -7.39 -4.01 5.16
N GLY A 230 -7.21 -3.95 6.47
CA GLY A 230 -7.01 -5.12 7.33
C GLY A 230 -5.69 -5.88 7.12
N SER A 231 -4.72 -5.33 6.39
CA SER A 231 -3.43 -5.99 6.13
C SER A 231 -2.34 -4.99 5.75
N ALA A 232 -1.22 -5.45 5.22
CA ALA A 232 -0.14 -4.66 4.63
C ALA A 232 0.56 -5.43 3.51
N GLY A 233 1.30 -4.74 2.65
CA GLY A 233 2.22 -5.38 1.72
C GLY A 233 3.24 -6.23 2.47
N ARG A 234 3.91 -7.14 1.78
CA ARG A 234 4.99 -7.93 2.40
C ARG A 234 6.21 -7.04 2.64
N ALA A 235 6.86 -7.12 3.80
CA ALA A 235 8.13 -6.42 4.01
C ALA A 235 9.19 -6.85 2.98
N TRP A 236 10.04 -5.91 2.56
CA TRP A 236 11.09 -6.10 1.55
C TRP A 236 11.99 -7.29 1.89
N THR A 237 12.51 -7.28 3.12
CA THR A 237 13.18 -8.41 3.75
C THR A 237 12.60 -8.66 5.14
N PRO A 238 12.88 -9.81 5.78
CA PRO A 238 12.49 -10.01 7.16
C PRO A 238 13.11 -8.99 8.12
N GLU A 239 14.29 -8.45 7.79
CA GLU A 239 14.97 -7.40 8.55
C GLU A 239 14.22 -6.07 8.51
N ASP A 240 13.49 -5.78 7.42
CA ASP A 240 12.73 -4.54 7.25
C ASP A 240 11.33 -4.62 7.91
N PHE A 241 10.90 -5.80 8.38
CA PHE A 241 9.58 -5.98 8.99
C PHE A 241 9.34 -5.10 10.24
N PRO A 242 10.28 -4.94 11.19
CA PRO A 242 10.11 -4.00 12.30
C PRO A 242 9.95 -2.55 11.84
N GLU A 243 10.66 -2.14 10.77
CA GLU A 243 10.54 -0.81 10.18
C GLU A 243 9.17 -0.63 9.53
N GLN A 244 8.68 -1.62 8.79
CA GLN A 244 7.32 -1.63 8.23
C GLN A 244 6.26 -1.41 9.33
N LEU A 245 6.34 -2.18 10.42
CA LEU A 245 5.42 -2.03 11.55
C LEU A 245 5.54 -0.64 12.19
N SER A 246 6.74 -0.05 12.23
CA SER A 246 6.97 1.31 12.74
C SER A 246 6.32 2.35 11.82
N SER A 247 6.51 2.24 10.51
CA SER A 247 5.91 3.12 9.49
C SER A 247 4.39 3.11 9.55
N ILE A 248 3.78 1.92 9.60
CA ILE A 248 2.33 1.75 9.72
C ILE A 248 1.81 2.42 11.01
N ARG A 249 2.44 2.13 12.17
CA ARG A 249 2.03 2.75 13.44
C ARG A 249 2.22 4.26 13.43
N HIS A 250 3.28 4.76 12.82
CA HIS A 250 3.53 6.19 12.73
C HIS A 250 2.42 6.89 11.93
N ILE A 251 2.16 6.43 10.70
CA ILE A 251 1.08 6.94 9.83
C ILE A 251 -0.24 6.98 10.60
N LEU A 252 -0.59 5.85 11.20
CA LEU A 252 -1.83 5.75 11.94
C LEU A 252 -1.83 6.56 13.22
N SER A 253 -0.70 6.97 13.80
CA SER A 253 -0.67 7.77 15.04
C SER A 253 -0.78 9.28 14.80
N VAL A 254 -0.30 9.76 13.64
CA VAL A 254 -0.20 11.20 13.34
C VAL A 254 -1.37 11.74 12.53
N LEU A 255 -2.22 10.87 11.99
CA LEU A 255 -3.36 11.26 11.16
C LEU A 255 -4.70 11.15 11.93
N PRO A 256 -5.68 12.02 11.62
CA PRO A 256 -7.05 11.90 12.13
C PRO A 256 -7.72 10.60 11.67
N ASP A 257 -8.67 10.08 12.48
CA ASP A 257 -9.39 8.83 12.21
C ASP A 257 -10.16 8.85 10.89
N GLU A 258 -10.70 10.01 10.51
CA GLU A 258 -11.46 10.24 9.29
C GLU A 258 -10.60 10.26 8.01
N THR A 259 -9.27 10.27 8.14
CA THR A 259 -8.38 10.26 6.98
C THR A 259 -8.61 9.01 6.16
N VAL A 260 -8.99 9.19 4.89
CA VAL A 260 -9.20 8.08 3.96
C VAL A 260 -7.85 7.52 3.54
N LEU A 261 -7.73 6.20 3.49
CA LEU A 261 -6.53 5.49 3.08
C LEU A 261 -6.82 4.78 1.75
N ILE A 262 -6.12 5.16 0.70
CA ILE A 262 -6.19 4.51 -0.61
C ILE A 262 -4.97 3.59 -0.77
N PRO A 263 -5.15 2.27 -0.61
CA PRO A 263 -4.09 1.31 -0.85
C PRO A 263 -3.87 1.06 -2.34
N GLY A 264 -2.69 0.51 -2.64
CA GLY A 264 -2.34 -0.06 -3.94
C GLY A 264 -3.30 -1.16 -4.37
N HIS A 265 -3.67 -2.01 -3.42
CA HIS A 265 -4.52 -3.17 -3.65
C HIS A 265 -5.63 -3.30 -2.61
N GLY A 266 -6.66 -4.08 -2.92
CA GLY A 266 -7.84 -4.24 -2.06
C GLY A 266 -8.72 -3.00 -1.92
N PRO A 267 -9.60 -2.96 -0.92
CA PRO A 267 -10.57 -1.88 -0.74
C PRO A 267 -10.00 -0.66 -0.02
N ILE A 268 -10.59 0.51 -0.29
CA ILE A 268 -10.32 1.77 0.43
C ILE A 268 -10.79 1.66 1.88
N THR A 269 -10.06 2.29 2.80
CA THR A 269 -10.30 2.23 4.25
C THR A 269 -10.06 3.59 4.91
N THR A 270 -10.02 3.66 6.25
CA THR A 270 -9.71 4.87 7.03
C THR A 270 -8.73 4.57 8.15
N VAL A 271 -8.03 5.61 8.62
CA VAL A 271 -7.13 5.50 9.78
C VAL A 271 -7.84 4.91 10.99
N GLY A 272 -9.05 5.41 11.30
CA GLY A 272 -9.82 4.96 12.47
C GLY A 272 -10.21 3.49 12.38
N TYR A 273 -10.61 3.03 11.19
CA TYR A 273 -10.93 1.62 10.98
C TYR A 273 -9.68 0.75 11.15
N GLU A 274 -8.56 1.06 10.47
CA GLU A 274 -7.34 0.26 10.53
C GLU A 274 -6.73 0.20 11.94
N ARG A 275 -6.82 1.26 12.75
CA ARG A 275 -6.42 1.23 14.17
C ARG A 275 -7.14 0.14 14.96
N THR A 276 -8.39 -0.17 14.61
CA THR A 276 -9.23 -1.10 15.37
C THR A 276 -9.13 -2.54 14.89
N VAL A 277 -8.87 -2.78 13.60
CA VAL A 277 -8.94 -4.13 13.01
C VAL A 277 -7.62 -4.67 12.48
N ASN A 278 -6.64 -3.82 12.14
CA ASN A 278 -5.48 -4.26 11.35
C ASN A 278 -4.47 -5.04 12.21
N PRO A 279 -4.12 -6.29 11.84
CA PRO A 279 -3.16 -7.12 12.60
C PRO A 279 -1.75 -6.53 12.69
N PHE A 280 -1.32 -5.75 11.70
CA PHE A 280 -0.02 -5.08 11.67
C PHE A 280 0.06 -3.87 12.63
N VAL A 281 -1.09 -3.42 13.12
CA VAL A 281 -1.21 -2.37 14.14
C VAL A 281 -1.37 -3.00 15.52
N ARG A 282 -2.26 -4.00 15.60
CA ARG A 282 -2.57 -4.76 16.81
C ARG A 282 -1.53 -5.83 17.10
N THR A 283 -0.27 -5.43 17.14
CA THR A 283 0.85 -6.32 17.44
C THR A 283 1.02 -6.52 18.93
N MET A 284 1.43 -7.72 19.32
CA MET A 284 1.81 -8.06 20.70
C MET A 284 3.26 -8.55 20.74
N ALA A 285 3.87 -8.56 21.93
CA ALA A 285 5.15 -9.23 22.11
C ALA A 285 4.97 -10.74 21.84
N PRO A 286 5.76 -11.36 20.96
CA PRO A 286 5.70 -12.80 20.73
C PRO A 286 5.99 -13.58 22.01
N SER A 287 5.19 -14.59 22.30
CA SER A 287 5.49 -15.57 23.34
C SER A 287 6.16 -16.78 22.69
N LEU A 288 7.48 -16.74 22.57
CA LEU A 288 8.28 -17.92 22.29
C LEU A 288 8.61 -18.54 23.65
N SER A 289 7.82 -19.54 24.08
CA SER A 289 8.16 -20.41 25.21
C SER A 289 8.94 -21.63 24.72
#